data_AF-A0A950KI46-F1
#
_entry.id   AF-A0A950KI46-F1
#
_cell.length_a   1.000
_cell.length_b   1.000
_cell.length_c   1.000
_cell.angle_alpha   90.00
_cell.angle_beta   90.00
_cell.angle_gamma   90.00
#
_symmetry.space_group_name_H-M   'P 1'
#
loop_
_entity.id
_entity.type
_entity.pdbx_description
1 polymer ?
#
loop_
_entity_poly.entity_id
_entity_poly.type
_entity_poly.pdbx_seq_one_letter_code
_entity_poly.pdbx_strand_id
1 'polypeptide(L)'
;MSRLDALLAALYHPDLRTIEPGLERMVKFLEALGDPHARLPPVIHIAGTNGKGSLLAYLRSVFAQAGLRAHAYTSPHLLRFNERIVLGGKEIGDDALTGYLEPVLALAWKVPVTFFEATTAAAFSAFAEHPADVLLLEVGMGGRLDATNV
;
A
#
# COMPACT_ATOMS: atom_id res chain seq x y z
N MET A 1 5.25 2.77 22.89
CA MET A 1 4.71 3.02 21.54
C MET A 1 5.90 3.04 20.60
N SER A 2 5.92 2.19 19.57
CA SER A 2 7.04 2.16 18.62
C SER A 2 7.03 3.42 17.75
N ARG A 3 8.16 3.70 17.06
CA ARG A 3 8.23 4.81 16.08
C ARG A 3 7.20 4.63 14.96
N LEU A 4 7.03 3.40 14.49
CA LEU A 4 6.02 3.04 13.49
C LEU A 4 4.60 3.36 13.97
N ASP A 5 4.25 2.96 15.20
CA ASP A 5 2.92 3.24 15.78
C ASP A 5 2.65 4.74 15.86
N ALA A 6 3.67 5.54 16.21
CA ALA A 6 3.56 7.00 16.28
C ALA A 6 3.27 7.62 14.91
N LEU A 7 3.93 7.14 13.85
CA LEU A 7 3.70 7.61 12.48
C LEU A 7 2.32 7.23 11.97
N LEU A 8 1.90 5.98 12.19
CA LEU A 8 0.57 5.51 11.81
C LEU A 8 -0.53 6.30 12.55
N ALA A 9 -0.34 6.56 13.85
CA ALA A 9 -1.26 7.39 14.63
C ALA A 9 -1.33 8.83 14.09
N ALA A 10 -0.19 9.42 13.69
CA ALA A 10 -0.15 10.75 13.10
C ALA A 10 -0.88 10.83 11.75
N LEU A 11 -0.79 9.79 10.91
CA LEU A 11 -1.57 9.71 9.66
C LEU A 11 -3.08 9.58 9.89
N TYR A 12 -3.50 9.13 11.07
CA TYR A 12 -4.91 9.08 11.47
C TYR A 12 -5.46 10.38 12.04
N HIS A 13 -4.63 11.44 12.13
CA HIS A 13 -5.00 12.73 12.71
C HIS A 13 -6.25 13.33 12.02
N PRO A 14 -7.23 13.89 12.77
CA PRO A 14 -8.46 14.44 12.20
C PRO A 14 -8.25 15.45 11.08
N ASP A 15 -7.23 16.29 11.19
CA ASP A 15 -6.92 17.32 10.19
C ASP A 15 -6.47 16.75 8.82
N LEU A 16 -6.08 15.47 8.77
CA LEU A 16 -5.76 14.76 7.53
C LEU A 16 -6.99 14.01 6.96
N ARG A 17 -8.12 13.98 7.65
CA ARG A 17 -9.30 13.16 7.28
C ARG A 17 -10.24 13.84 6.27
N THR A 18 -9.72 14.57 5.30
CA THR A 18 -10.57 15.08 4.22
C THR A 18 -11.00 13.92 3.33
N ILE A 19 -12.29 13.57 3.32
CA ILE A 19 -12.85 12.55 2.43
C ILE A 19 -13.62 13.27 1.32
N GLU A 20 -12.90 13.60 0.26
CA GLU A 20 -13.51 13.95 -1.03
C GLU A 20 -13.38 12.75 -1.97
N PRO A 21 -14.49 12.22 -2.52
CA PRO A 21 -14.43 11.13 -3.49
C PRO A 21 -13.65 11.56 -4.75
N GLY A 22 -12.70 10.74 -5.19
CA GLY A 22 -11.88 11.02 -6.37
C GLY A 22 -10.50 10.38 -6.27
N LEU A 23 -9.79 10.28 -7.40
CA LEU A 23 -8.41 9.79 -7.46
C LEU A 23 -7.40 10.92 -7.68
N GLU A 24 -7.88 12.13 -7.99
CA GLU A 24 -7.07 13.28 -8.35
C GLU A 24 -6.09 13.68 -7.24
N ARG A 25 -6.50 13.51 -5.98
CA ARG A 25 -5.64 13.77 -4.81
C ARG A 25 -4.54 12.71 -4.69
N MET A 26 -4.90 11.44 -4.82
CA MET A 26 -3.94 10.34 -4.80
C MET A 26 -2.91 10.47 -5.93
N VAL A 27 -3.36 10.80 -7.16
CA VAL A 27 -2.47 11.03 -8.31
C VAL A 27 -1.47 12.15 -8.02
N LYS A 28 -1.94 13.34 -7.60
CA LYS A 28 -1.05 14.46 -7.23
C LYS A 28 -0.09 14.11 -6.09
N PHE A 29 -0.54 13.32 -5.14
CA PHE A 29 0.29 12.87 -4.03
C PHE A 29 1.41 11.95 -4.51
N LEU A 30 1.11 11.03 -5.44
CA LEU A 30 2.09 10.14 -6.04
C LEU A 30 3.07 10.86 -6.97
N GLU A 31 2.60 11.85 -7.73
CA GLU A 31 3.46 12.73 -8.55
C GLU A 31 4.52 13.41 -7.67
N ALA A 32 4.11 13.94 -6.52
CA ALA A 32 5.03 14.56 -5.55
C ALA A 32 6.00 13.55 -4.89
N LEU A 33 5.72 12.25 -4.95
CA LEU A 33 6.60 11.17 -4.52
C LEU A 33 7.45 10.57 -5.66
N GLY A 34 7.38 11.14 -6.87
CA GLY A 34 8.12 10.64 -8.03
C GLY A 34 7.52 9.37 -8.64
N ASP A 35 6.19 9.33 -8.71
CA ASP A 35 5.39 8.34 -9.43
C ASP A 35 5.79 6.87 -9.16
N PRO A 36 5.79 6.42 -7.90
CA PRO A 36 6.17 5.04 -7.59
C PRO A 36 5.21 4.02 -8.23
N HIS A 37 3.93 4.37 -8.37
CA HIS A 37 2.91 3.53 -9.03
C HIS A 37 3.25 3.20 -10.50
N ALA A 38 3.99 4.07 -11.19
CA ALA A 38 4.41 3.85 -12.59
C ALA A 38 5.57 2.87 -12.74
N ARG A 39 6.22 2.48 -11.62
CA ARG A 39 7.39 1.60 -11.57
C ARG A 39 7.10 0.29 -10.85
N LEU A 40 5.82 -0.05 -10.66
CA LEU A 40 5.42 -1.31 -10.04
C LEU A 40 5.78 -2.50 -10.95
N PRO A 41 6.07 -3.68 -10.36
CA PRO A 41 6.08 -4.94 -11.12
C PRO A 41 4.75 -5.20 -11.82
N PRO A 42 4.67 -6.18 -12.75
CA PRO A 42 3.40 -6.61 -13.33
C PRO A 42 2.34 -6.86 -12.26
N VAL A 43 1.19 -6.18 -12.37
CA VAL A 43 0.17 -6.14 -11.31
C VAL A 43 -1.00 -7.08 -11.63
N ILE A 44 -1.38 -7.91 -10.66
CA ILE A 44 -2.69 -8.56 -10.60
C ILE A 44 -3.53 -7.79 -9.60
N HIS A 45 -4.49 -7.02 -10.10
CA HIS A 45 -5.37 -6.18 -9.29
C HIS A 45 -6.66 -6.93 -8.92
N ILE A 46 -6.91 -7.06 -7.62
CA ILE A 46 -7.93 -7.96 -7.08
C ILE A 46 -9.02 -7.13 -6.42
N ALA A 47 -10.14 -6.96 -7.13
CA ALA A 47 -11.37 -6.33 -6.63
C ALA A 47 -12.44 -7.39 -6.30
N GLY A 48 -13.38 -7.04 -5.43
CA GLY A 48 -14.50 -7.90 -5.07
C GLY A 48 -15.00 -7.69 -3.64
N THR A 49 -16.25 -8.09 -3.39
CA THR A 49 -16.86 -7.93 -2.07
C THR A 49 -16.20 -8.86 -1.04
N ASN A 50 -16.02 -10.14 -1.39
CA ASN A 50 -15.50 -11.19 -0.51
C ASN A 50 -14.41 -12.01 -1.22
N GLY A 51 -13.54 -12.66 -0.44
CA GLY A 51 -12.57 -13.63 -0.96
C GLY A 51 -11.30 -13.04 -1.57
N LYS A 52 -11.15 -11.71 -1.62
CA LYS A 52 -9.95 -11.03 -2.14
C LYS A 52 -8.66 -11.51 -1.46
N GLY A 53 -8.58 -11.39 -0.13
CA GLY A 53 -7.45 -11.87 0.66
C GLY A 53 -7.20 -13.37 0.51
N SER A 54 -8.25 -14.20 0.39
CA SER A 54 -8.10 -15.65 0.17
C SER A 54 -7.52 -15.97 -1.20
N LEU A 55 -8.02 -15.33 -2.26
CA LEU A 55 -7.48 -15.47 -3.62
C LEU A 55 -6.02 -15.02 -3.68
N LEU A 56 -5.70 -13.87 -3.07
CA LEU A 56 -4.34 -13.38 -2.97
C LEU A 56 -3.43 -14.38 -2.26
N ALA A 57 -3.87 -14.98 -1.14
CA ALA A 57 -3.10 -16.01 -0.44
C ALA A 57 -2.85 -17.26 -1.31
N TYR A 58 -3.85 -17.71 -2.07
CA TYR A 58 -3.69 -18.82 -3.02
C TYR A 58 -2.68 -18.49 -4.12
N LEU A 59 -2.79 -17.31 -4.73
CA LEU A 59 -1.84 -16.86 -5.76
C LEU A 59 -0.42 -16.75 -5.21
N ARG A 60 -0.22 -16.23 -4.00
CA ARG A 60 1.10 -16.20 -3.35
C ARG A 60 1.70 -17.60 -3.21
N SER A 61 0.90 -18.58 -2.80
CA SER A 61 1.36 -19.98 -2.67
C SER A 61 1.77 -20.56 -4.02
N VAL A 62 0.95 -20.33 -5.06
CA VAL A 62 1.25 -20.78 -6.43
C VAL A 62 2.55 -20.15 -6.95
N PHE A 63 2.70 -18.83 -6.81
CA PHE A 63 3.90 -18.13 -7.29
C PHE A 63 5.15 -18.53 -6.52
N ALA A 64 5.06 -18.70 -5.19
CA ALA A 64 6.16 -19.19 -4.38
C ALA A 64 6.61 -20.60 -4.81
N GLN A 65 5.67 -21.52 -5.06
CA GLN A 65 5.98 -22.86 -5.57
C GLN A 65 6.60 -22.84 -6.97
N ALA A 66 6.21 -21.87 -7.80
CA ALA A 66 6.80 -21.64 -9.11
C ALA A 66 8.18 -20.95 -9.07
N GLY A 67 8.71 -20.63 -7.87
CA GLY A 67 9.98 -19.93 -7.72
C GLY A 67 9.93 -18.43 -8.07
N LEU A 68 8.73 -17.84 -8.15
CA LEU A 68 8.53 -16.43 -8.46
C LEU A 68 8.48 -15.58 -7.19
N ARG A 69 9.06 -14.39 -7.26
CA ARG A 69 9.00 -13.36 -6.21
C ARG A 69 7.71 -12.58 -6.37
N ALA A 70 6.77 -12.80 -5.45
CA ALA A 70 5.53 -12.05 -5.40
C ALA A 70 5.56 -10.98 -4.32
N HIS A 71 5.29 -9.72 -4.70
CA HIS A 71 4.80 -8.71 -3.78
C HIS A 71 3.32 -8.94 -3.48
N ALA A 72 2.89 -8.50 -2.29
CA ALA A 72 1.47 -8.48 -1.97
C ALA A 72 1.10 -7.27 -1.14
N TYR A 73 -0.06 -6.69 -1.49
CA TYR A 73 -0.73 -5.65 -0.73
C TYR A 73 -2.10 -6.16 -0.30
N THR A 74 -2.39 -6.13 1.00
CA THR A 74 -3.66 -6.59 1.57
C THR A 74 -4.26 -5.56 2.52
N SER A 75 -5.58 -5.60 2.70
CA SER A 75 -6.24 -4.82 3.73
C SER A 75 -7.57 -5.42 4.17
N PRO A 76 -7.97 -5.30 5.46
CA PRO A 76 -7.20 -4.74 6.58
C PRO A 76 -6.10 -5.70 7.07
N HIS A 77 -5.44 -5.35 8.18
CA HIS A 77 -4.52 -6.23 8.92
C HIS A 77 -5.20 -6.75 10.20
N LEU A 78 -4.67 -7.82 10.81
CA LEU A 78 -5.19 -8.38 12.05
C LEU A 78 -4.48 -7.86 13.29
N LEU A 79 -3.15 -7.93 13.34
CA LEU A 79 -2.36 -7.56 14.54
C LEU A 79 -1.39 -6.41 14.26
N ARG A 80 -0.68 -6.47 13.13
CA ARG A 80 0.37 -5.51 12.78
C ARG A 80 0.09 -4.91 11.42
N PHE A 81 0.35 -3.62 11.29
CA PHE A 81 0.21 -2.94 10.00
C PHE A 81 1.04 -3.58 8.88
N ASN A 82 2.22 -4.09 9.23
CA ASN A 82 3.17 -4.73 8.33
C ASN A 82 2.58 -5.91 7.54
N GLU A 83 1.56 -6.58 8.08
CA GLU A 83 0.85 -7.68 7.40
C GLU A 83 0.30 -7.26 6.04
N ARG A 84 0.02 -5.95 5.86
CA ARG A 84 -0.49 -5.38 4.62
C ARG A 84 0.53 -5.37 3.49
N ILE A 85 1.83 -5.45 3.78
CA ILE A 85 2.88 -5.19 2.79
C ILE A 85 3.89 -6.33 2.84
N VAL A 86 3.91 -7.12 1.78
CA VAL A 86 4.84 -8.23 1.60
C VAL A 86 5.78 -7.93 0.45
N LEU A 87 7.08 -7.91 0.73
CA LEU A 87 8.16 -7.71 -0.22
C LEU A 87 8.83 -9.06 -0.56
N GLY A 88 8.77 -9.50 -1.83
CA GLY A 88 9.38 -10.75 -2.30
C GLY A 88 9.00 -11.99 -1.48
N GLY A 89 7.78 -12.04 -0.94
CA GLY A 89 7.30 -13.14 -0.09
C GLY A 89 7.45 -12.94 1.42
N LYS A 90 8.12 -11.88 1.91
CA LYS A 90 8.30 -11.59 3.35
C LYS A 90 7.60 -10.28 3.76
N GLU A 91 6.96 -10.26 4.93
CA GLU A 91 6.42 -9.02 5.50
C GLU A 91 7.49 -7.94 5.65
N ILE A 92 7.14 -6.69 5.37
CA ILE A 92 8.03 -5.54 5.58
C ILE A 92 8.36 -5.39 7.07
N GLY A 93 9.61 -5.05 7.41
CA GLY A 93 10.00 -4.77 8.79
C GLY A 93 9.64 -3.35 9.23
N ASP A 94 9.56 -3.11 10.54
CA ASP A 94 9.17 -1.81 11.12
C ASP A 94 10.07 -0.66 10.68
N ASP A 95 11.39 -0.88 10.65
CA ASP A 95 12.37 0.14 10.25
C ASP A 95 12.20 0.52 8.77
N ALA A 96 12.04 -0.49 7.90
CA ALA A 96 11.82 -0.26 6.47
C ALA A 96 10.50 0.47 6.22
N LEU A 97 9.42 0.02 6.85
CA LEU A 97 8.11 0.66 6.72
C LEU A 97 8.11 2.09 7.25
N THR A 98 8.80 2.33 8.37
CA THR A 98 9.01 3.67 8.93
C THR A 98 9.72 4.58 7.91
N GLY A 99 10.78 4.08 7.26
CA GLY A 99 11.49 4.82 6.20
C GLY A 99 10.58 5.27 5.05
N TYR A 100 9.57 4.47 4.68
CA TYR A 100 8.59 4.83 3.65
C TYR A 100 7.47 5.75 4.17
N LEU A 101 7.07 5.62 5.43
CA LEU A 101 5.98 6.43 6.00
C LEU A 101 6.41 7.84 6.38
N GLU A 102 7.67 8.07 6.72
CA GLU A 102 8.17 9.40 7.08
C GLU A 102 8.04 10.45 5.97
N PRO A 103 8.55 10.23 4.74
CA PRO A 103 8.36 11.19 3.66
C PRO A 103 6.88 11.36 3.30
N VAL A 104 6.10 10.28 3.37
CA VAL A 104 4.65 10.31 3.15
C VAL A 104 3.93 11.19 4.18
N LEU A 105 4.21 11.03 5.47
CA LEU A 105 3.61 11.85 6.51
C LEU A 105 4.01 13.33 6.35
N ALA A 106 5.28 13.61 6.05
CA ALA A 106 5.74 14.97 5.81
C ALA A 106 5.02 15.63 4.62
N LEU A 107 4.70 14.86 3.58
CA LEU A 107 3.93 15.32 2.43
C LEU A 107 2.43 15.44 2.74
N ALA A 108 1.86 14.54 3.54
CA ALA A 108 0.44 14.55 3.91
C ALA A 108 0.00 15.84 4.61
N TRP A 109 0.91 16.50 5.33
CA TRP A 109 0.67 17.82 5.93
C TRP A 109 0.56 18.96 4.91
N LYS A 110 0.97 18.74 3.65
CA LYS A 110 0.96 19.74 2.57
C LYS A 110 -0.06 19.40 1.49
N VAL A 111 -0.25 18.11 1.22
CA VAL A 111 -1.15 17.58 0.18
C VAL A 111 -2.14 16.65 0.88
N PRO A 112 -3.43 17.02 0.98
CA PRO A 112 -4.42 16.24 1.70
C PRO A 112 -4.59 14.84 1.13
N VAL A 113 -4.45 13.83 2.00
CA VAL A 113 -4.68 12.42 1.70
C VAL A 113 -5.29 11.73 2.91
N THR A 114 -6.15 10.75 2.67
CA THR A 114 -6.65 9.86 3.71
C THR A 114 -5.54 8.92 4.20
N PHE A 115 -5.77 8.30 5.37
CA PHE A 115 -4.88 7.26 5.89
C PHE A 115 -4.65 6.13 4.87
N PHE A 116 -5.69 5.71 4.17
CA PHE A 116 -5.58 4.62 3.19
C PHE A 116 -4.77 5.04 1.96
N GLU A 117 -4.99 6.25 1.43
CA GLU A 117 -4.18 6.79 0.33
C GLU A 117 -2.71 6.94 0.72
N ALA A 118 -2.43 7.55 1.88
CA ALA A 118 -1.07 7.75 2.37
C ALA A 118 -0.32 6.43 2.54
N THR A 119 -0.94 5.46 3.20
CA THR A 119 -0.30 4.16 3.42
C THR A 119 -0.19 3.32 2.15
N THR A 120 -1.11 3.47 1.19
CA THR A 120 -1.00 2.87 -0.15
C THR A 120 0.17 3.49 -0.92
N ALA A 121 0.37 4.81 -0.84
CA ALA A 121 1.52 5.47 -1.47
C ALA A 121 2.87 5.02 -0.87
N ALA A 122 2.93 4.81 0.44
CA ALA A 122 4.10 4.22 1.09
C ALA A 122 4.36 2.78 0.59
N ALA A 123 3.30 1.97 0.47
CA ALA A 123 3.41 0.62 -0.07
C ALA A 123 3.90 0.61 -1.53
N PHE A 124 3.36 1.48 -2.39
CA PHE A 124 3.83 1.64 -3.77
C PHE A 124 5.30 2.03 -3.85
N SER A 125 5.76 2.94 -2.99
CA SER A 125 7.18 3.32 -2.92
C SER A 125 8.05 2.11 -2.57
N ALA A 126 7.63 1.31 -1.59
CA ALA A 126 8.34 0.08 -1.24
C ALA A 126 8.35 -0.94 -2.40
N PHE A 127 7.22 -1.16 -3.07
CA PHE A 127 7.15 -2.10 -4.21
C PHE A 127 7.94 -1.63 -5.42
N ALA A 128 8.01 -0.33 -5.68
CA ALA A 128 8.76 0.23 -6.81
C ALA A 128 10.29 0.12 -6.63
N GLU A 129 10.77 0.09 -5.39
CA GLU A 129 12.19 0.00 -5.07
C GLU A 129 12.69 -1.44 -4.90
N HIS A 130 11.78 -2.41 -4.79
CA HIS A 130 12.12 -3.81 -4.60
C HIS A 130 11.77 -4.64 -5.85
N PRO A 131 12.69 -5.49 -6.34
CA PRO A 131 12.41 -6.30 -7.51
C PRO A 131 11.47 -7.47 -7.17
N ALA A 132 10.41 -7.63 -7.96
CA ALA A 132 9.52 -8.78 -7.94
C ALA A 132 9.04 -9.12 -9.35
N ASP A 133 8.57 -10.35 -9.51
CA ASP A 133 8.08 -10.86 -10.80
C ASP A 133 6.58 -10.55 -10.96
N VAL A 134 5.87 -10.32 -9.85
CA VAL A 134 4.45 -9.92 -9.82
C VAL A 134 4.11 -9.16 -8.53
N LEU A 135 3.16 -8.23 -8.61
CA LEU A 135 2.49 -7.62 -7.46
C LEU A 135 1.02 -8.06 -7.40
N LEU A 136 0.60 -8.61 -6.27
CA LEU A 136 -0.79 -8.90 -5.98
C LEU A 136 -1.39 -7.75 -5.19
N LEU A 137 -2.27 -6.97 -5.82
CA LEU A 137 -2.78 -5.72 -5.28
C LEU A 137 -4.25 -5.89 -4.91
N GLU A 138 -4.55 -6.03 -3.61
CA GLU A 138 -5.93 -6.06 -3.12
C GLU A 138 -6.51 -4.63 -3.08
N VAL A 139 -7.69 -4.46 -3.69
CA VAL A 139 -8.50 -3.24 -3.56
C VAL A 139 -9.00 -3.10 -2.12
N GLY A 140 -8.89 -1.91 -1.55
CA GLY A 140 -9.44 -1.61 -0.22
C GLY A 140 -10.96 -1.66 -0.20
N MET A 141 -11.60 -0.82 -1.03
CA MET A 141 -13.06 -0.76 -1.12
C MET A 141 -13.55 -0.42 -2.54
N GLY A 142 -14.49 -1.23 -3.04
CA GLY A 142 -15.10 -0.99 -4.35
C GLY A 142 -14.14 -1.30 -5.50
N GLY A 143 -13.42 -0.28 -5.98
CA GLY A 143 -12.45 -0.41 -7.08
C GLY A 143 -12.25 0.90 -7.84
N ARG A 144 -13.30 1.43 -8.50
CA ARG A 144 -13.19 2.58 -9.41
C ARG A 144 -12.51 3.82 -8.80
N LEU A 145 -12.76 4.09 -7.52
CA LEU A 145 -12.21 5.24 -6.78
C LEU A 145 -11.33 4.79 -5.61
N ASP A 146 -10.87 3.54 -5.64
CA ASP A 146 -9.96 3.03 -4.61
C ASP A 146 -8.54 3.55 -4.88
N ALA A 147 -7.79 3.87 -3.83
CA ALA A 147 -6.43 4.39 -3.96
C ALA A 147 -5.47 3.47 -4.73
N THR A 148 -5.81 2.18 -4.85
CA THR A 148 -5.04 1.20 -5.63
C THR A 148 -5.32 1.23 -7.14
N ASN A 149 -6.30 2.02 -7.60
CA ASN A 149 -6.75 2.09 -8.99
C ASN A 149 -6.23 3.33 -9.73
N VAL A 150 -4.97 3.70 -9.47
CA VAL A 150 -4.25 4.83 -10.09
C VAL A 150 -3.29 4.37 -11.18
#